data_AF-A0A2N2MGL9-F1
#
_entry.id   AF-A0A2N2MGL9-F1
#
_cell.length_a   1.000
_cell.length_b   1.000
_cell.length_c   1.000
_cell.angle_alpha   90.00
_cell.angle_beta   90.00
_cell.angle_gamma   90.00
#
_symmetry.space_group_name_H-M   'P 1'
#
loop_
_entity.id
_entity.type
_entity.pdbx_description
1 polymer ?
#
loop_
_entity_poly.entity_id
_entity_poly.type
_entity_poly.pdbx_seq_one_letter_code
_entity_poly.pdbx_strand_id
1 'polypeptide(L)'
;MEYLANISLTKDKSHQIVAWSLLAGLLFLRLPFFGGIALFSRPDWLGPVFDIGTYLCTACLIWWERDRLADFHIDRLALAIIILFKPVQTILLSTLMLNENPLAFPNLPSLFLWIISLGLFLALWLSHAPLPRLSKLSWAWFGVGILAGLLATLIIAYPMSLQIDKSQIYGKPDLLAFLLRTPVDFFYQLGYAAVTEEPLFRAFLWGYLYKAGWKTIWIWLFQAGLFMLGHIYYLAKLPISFWFIVPMSALIFGALVWRSKTISSSLAAHATMNALGYVTGYIVASFRM
;
A
#
# COMPACT_ATOMS: atom_id res chain seq x y z
N MET A 1 -11.40 -19.69 17.85
CA MET A 1 -11.14 -18.32 18.34
C MET A 1 -9.95 -18.27 19.32
N GLU A 2 -9.08 -19.29 19.33
CA GLU A 2 -8.07 -19.52 20.40
C GLU A 2 -6.61 -19.35 19.96
N TYR A 3 -6.32 -19.15 18.67
CA TYR A 3 -4.95 -19.23 18.15
C TYR A 3 -4.11 -17.94 18.33
N LEU A 4 -4.67 -16.87 18.88
CA LEU A 4 -3.97 -15.58 19.07
C LEU A 4 -3.63 -15.28 20.54
N ALA A 5 -3.94 -16.18 21.47
CA ALA A 5 -3.76 -15.97 22.91
C ALA A 5 -2.29 -16.06 23.39
N ASN A 6 -1.35 -16.48 22.54
CA ASN A 6 0.06 -16.70 22.91
C ASN A 6 1.04 -15.84 22.11
N ILE A 7 0.66 -14.61 21.74
CA ILE A 7 1.63 -13.66 21.21
C ILE A 7 2.44 -13.10 22.39
N SER A 8 3.59 -13.73 22.64
CA SER A 8 4.58 -13.29 23.63
C SER A 8 5.01 -11.85 23.32
N LEU A 9 4.62 -10.91 24.18
CA LEU A 9 5.26 -9.60 24.24
C LEU A 9 6.77 -9.82 24.43
N THR A 10 7.57 -9.40 23.45
CA THR A 10 9.01 -9.25 23.67
C THR A 10 9.16 -8.28 24.85
N LYS A 11 9.57 -8.81 26.01
CA LYS A 11 9.72 -8.04 27.25
C LYS A 11 10.86 -7.02 27.18
N ASP A 12 11.71 -7.08 26.16
CA ASP A 12 12.77 -6.11 25.96
C ASP A 12 12.20 -4.75 25.55
N LYS A 13 12.32 -3.78 26.48
CA LYS A 13 11.91 -2.39 26.27
C LYS A 13 12.63 -1.77 25.07
N SER A 14 13.91 -2.12 24.85
CA SER A 14 14.72 -1.58 23.76
C SER A 14 14.15 -2.00 22.41
N HIS A 15 13.72 -3.27 22.31
CA HIS A 15 13.05 -3.81 21.13
C HIS A 15 11.80 -3.01 20.75
N GLN A 16 10.98 -2.71 21.76
CA GLN A 16 9.74 -1.96 21.58
C GLN A 16 10.00 -0.49 21.20
N ILE A 17 11.00 0.15 21.80
CA ILE A 17 11.35 1.54 21.49
C ILE A 17 11.72 1.68 20.01
N VAL A 18 12.64 0.85 19.51
CA VAL A 18 13.08 0.91 18.10
C VAL A 18 11.90 0.69 17.15
N ALA A 19 11.07 -0.32 17.44
CA ALA A 19 9.88 -0.61 16.66
C ALA A 19 8.89 0.56 16.59
N TRP A 20 8.55 1.15 17.74
CA TRP A 20 7.65 2.29 17.82
C TRP A 20 8.25 3.55 17.18
N SER A 21 9.57 3.75 17.28
CA SER A 21 10.26 4.83 16.59
C SER A 21 10.17 4.70 15.07
N LEU A 22 10.40 3.50 14.52
CA LEU A 22 10.24 3.23 13.08
C LEU A 22 8.79 3.43 12.62
N LEU A 23 7.82 2.95 13.40
CA LEU A 23 6.40 3.19 13.13
C LEU A 23 6.02 4.67 13.17
N ALA A 24 6.50 5.40 14.17
CA ALA A 24 6.29 6.84 14.27
C ALA A 24 6.91 7.57 13.08
N GLY A 25 8.10 7.14 12.64
CA GLY A 25 8.75 7.63 11.42
C GLY A 25 7.89 7.38 10.17
N LEU A 26 7.34 6.17 10.01
CA LEU A 26 6.42 5.86 8.90
C LEU A 26 5.14 6.71 8.94
N LEU A 27 4.54 6.89 10.11
CA LEU A 27 3.38 7.76 10.29
C LEU A 27 3.70 9.23 10.00
N PHE A 28 4.88 9.70 10.40
CA PHE A 28 5.36 11.04 10.09
C PHE A 28 5.56 11.24 8.57
N LEU A 29 6.25 10.30 7.92
CA LEU A 29 6.47 10.35 6.48
C LEU A 29 5.13 10.38 5.72
N ARG A 30 4.14 9.62 6.21
CA ARG A 30 2.84 9.50 5.53
C ARG A 30 1.88 10.64 5.81
N LEU A 31 1.77 11.10 7.06
CA LEU A 31 0.74 12.06 7.45
C LEU A 31 1.24 13.51 7.29
N PRO A 32 2.11 14.05 8.15
CA PRO A 32 2.56 15.43 8.02
C PRO A 32 3.47 15.65 6.80
N PHE A 33 4.39 14.74 6.47
CA PHE A 33 5.34 14.98 5.39
C PHE A 33 4.66 14.88 4.02
N PHE A 34 4.10 13.72 3.66
CA PHE A 34 3.40 13.56 2.37
C PHE A 34 2.14 14.44 2.25
N GLY A 35 1.35 14.56 3.33
CA GLY A 35 0.22 15.49 3.36
C GLY A 35 0.65 16.95 3.18
N GLY A 36 1.75 17.36 3.80
CA GLY A 36 2.34 18.69 3.65
C GLY A 36 2.84 18.96 2.24
N ILE A 37 3.54 18.01 1.62
CA ILE A 37 3.95 18.08 0.20
C ILE A 37 2.72 18.30 -0.70
N ALA A 38 1.67 17.52 -0.47
CA ALA A 38 0.48 17.59 -1.31
C ALA A 38 -0.29 18.92 -1.17
N LEU A 39 -0.23 19.57 0.00
CA LEU A 39 -0.94 20.81 0.32
C LEU A 39 -0.16 22.10 0.01
N PHE A 40 1.14 22.15 0.31
CA PHE A 40 1.89 23.42 0.33
C PHE A 40 2.91 23.56 -0.80
N SER A 41 3.61 22.49 -1.18
CA SER A 41 4.69 22.58 -2.17
C SER A 41 5.06 21.23 -2.74
N ARG A 42 5.32 21.16 -4.06
CA ARG A 42 5.75 19.93 -4.74
C ARG A 42 7.15 20.03 -5.37
N PRO A 43 8.22 20.32 -4.62
CA PRO A 43 9.59 20.10 -5.10
C PRO A 43 9.76 18.65 -5.56
N ASP A 44 10.35 18.45 -6.75
CA ASP A 44 10.48 17.14 -7.37
C ASP A 44 11.30 16.14 -6.54
N TRP A 45 12.15 16.63 -5.63
CA TRP A 45 12.98 15.80 -4.75
C TRP A 45 12.24 15.27 -3.51
N LEU A 46 11.13 15.87 -3.10
CA LEU A 46 10.40 15.46 -1.89
C LEU A 46 9.67 14.13 -2.05
N GLY A 47 9.13 13.85 -3.25
CA GLY A 47 8.52 12.55 -3.57
C GLY A 47 9.50 11.39 -3.40
N PRO A 48 10.67 11.43 -4.04
CA PRO A 48 11.72 10.43 -3.84
C PRO A 48 12.14 10.24 -2.38
N VAL A 49 12.29 11.33 -1.61
CA VAL A 49 12.62 11.24 -0.17
C VAL A 49 11.53 10.50 0.60
N PHE A 50 10.26 10.78 0.32
CA PHE A 50 9.13 10.07 0.91
C PHE A 50 9.15 8.57 0.58
N ASP A 51 9.30 8.21 -0.69
CA ASP A 51 9.28 6.80 -1.14
C ASP A 51 10.47 6.00 -0.59
N ILE A 52 11.68 6.55 -0.68
CA ILE A 52 12.91 5.91 -0.17
C ILE A 52 12.83 5.77 1.35
N GLY A 53 12.44 6.84 2.06
CA GLY A 53 12.33 6.82 3.52
C GLY A 53 11.28 5.82 4.01
N THR A 54 10.13 5.76 3.35
CA THR A 54 9.06 4.83 3.71
C THR A 54 9.48 3.38 3.46
N TYR A 55 10.14 3.12 2.33
CA TYR A 55 10.60 1.78 2.01
C TYR A 55 11.74 1.33 2.93
N LEU A 56 12.67 2.22 3.27
CA LEU A 56 13.75 1.95 4.21
C LEU A 56 13.21 1.60 5.60
N CYS A 57 12.31 2.41 6.16
CA CYS A 57 11.70 2.14 7.46
C CYS A 57 10.92 0.81 7.45
N THR A 58 10.20 0.51 6.36
CA THR A 58 9.51 -0.78 6.19
C THR A 58 10.50 -1.94 6.16
N ALA A 59 11.59 -1.84 5.41
CA ALA A 59 12.63 -2.86 5.35
C ALA A 59 13.30 -3.07 6.72
N CYS A 60 13.59 -1.99 7.45
CA CYS A 60 14.12 -2.06 8.81
C CYS A 60 13.14 -2.78 9.75
N LEU A 61 11.85 -2.49 9.69
CA LEU A 61 10.84 -3.19 10.49
C LEU A 61 10.74 -4.68 10.13
N ILE A 62 10.77 -5.03 8.85
CA ILE A 62 10.78 -6.44 8.41
C ILE A 62 12.00 -7.17 8.97
N TRP A 63 13.18 -6.55 8.91
CA TRP A 63 14.40 -7.12 9.46
C TRP A 63 14.37 -7.23 10.99
N TRP A 64 13.88 -6.19 11.66
CA TRP A 64 13.75 -6.12 13.12
C TRP A 64 12.80 -7.18 13.65
N GLU A 65 11.74 -7.48 12.90
CA GLU A 65 10.67 -8.41 13.25
C GLU A 65 10.75 -9.75 12.51
N ARG A 66 11.90 -10.05 11.87
CA ARG A 66 12.10 -11.18 10.95
C ARG A 66 11.70 -12.55 11.51
N ASP A 67 11.87 -12.75 12.81
CA ASP A 67 11.60 -14.03 13.48
C ASP A 67 10.10 -14.22 13.81
N ARG A 68 9.29 -13.17 13.68
CA ARG A 68 7.86 -13.18 14.01
C ARG A 68 7.00 -12.39 13.02
N LEU A 69 7.40 -12.37 11.75
CA LEU A 69 6.65 -11.71 10.66
C LEU A 69 5.20 -12.21 10.53
N ALA A 70 4.95 -13.47 10.88
CA ALA A 70 3.59 -14.04 10.92
C ALA A 70 2.65 -13.30 11.88
N ASP A 71 3.16 -12.78 13.01
CA ASP A 71 2.36 -11.98 13.96
C ASP A 71 1.85 -10.68 13.35
N PHE A 72 2.53 -10.21 12.31
CA PHE A 72 2.22 -8.99 11.58
C PHE A 72 1.52 -9.30 10.24
N HIS A 73 0.99 -10.51 10.05
CA HIS A 73 0.34 -10.94 8.81
C HIS A 73 1.23 -10.84 7.56
N ILE A 74 2.55 -10.89 7.72
CA ILE A 74 3.51 -10.90 6.61
C ILE A 74 3.91 -12.34 6.33
N ASP A 75 3.35 -12.94 5.29
CA ASP A 75 3.78 -14.24 4.78
C ASP A 75 4.85 -14.10 3.68
N ARG A 76 5.33 -15.23 3.15
CA ARG A 76 6.35 -15.24 2.10
C ARG A 76 5.90 -14.57 0.80
N LEU A 77 4.60 -14.62 0.48
CA LEU A 77 4.08 -13.97 -0.72
C LEU A 77 4.10 -12.45 -0.56
N ALA A 78 3.58 -11.95 0.56
CA ALA A 78 3.63 -10.53 0.90
C ALA A 78 5.07 -10.00 0.91
N LEU A 79 6.00 -10.76 1.52
CA LEU A 79 7.41 -10.41 1.56
C LEU A 79 8.03 -10.38 0.15
N ALA A 80 7.75 -11.37 -0.69
CA ALA A 80 8.20 -11.38 -2.08
C ALA A 80 7.65 -10.18 -2.86
N ILE A 81 6.38 -9.80 -2.64
CA ILE A 81 5.79 -8.61 -3.26
C ILE A 81 6.55 -7.35 -2.83
N ILE A 82 6.77 -7.16 -1.52
CA ILE A 82 7.48 -5.99 -0.96
C ILE A 82 8.91 -5.87 -1.49
N ILE A 83 9.63 -6.98 -1.61
CA ILE A 83 11.01 -6.99 -2.10
C ILE A 83 11.04 -6.75 -3.61
N LEU A 84 10.26 -7.50 -4.39
CA LEU A 84 10.39 -7.52 -5.85
C LEU A 84 9.70 -6.34 -6.54
N PHE A 85 8.52 -5.93 -6.07
CA PHE A 85 7.71 -4.97 -6.84
C PHE A 85 8.14 -3.52 -6.69
N LYS A 86 8.90 -3.16 -5.65
CA LYS A 86 9.49 -1.81 -5.55
C LYS A 86 10.51 -1.53 -6.66
N PRO A 87 11.52 -2.40 -6.90
CA PRO A 87 12.35 -2.32 -8.09
C PRO A 87 11.57 -2.35 -9.41
N VAL A 88 10.60 -3.28 -9.56
CA VAL A 88 9.77 -3.37 -10.77
C VAL A 88 9.02 -2.07 -11.05
N GLN A 89 8.48 -1.40 -10.03
CA GLN A 89 7.84 -0.10 -10.15
C GLN A 89 8.75 0.92 -10.86
N THR A 90 10.04 0.96 -10.52
CA THR A 90 11.01 1.89 -11.13
C THR A 90 11.29 1.60 -12.61
N ILE A 91 11.26 0.32 -13.00
CA ILE A 91 11.36 -0.10 -14.41
C ILE A 91 10.08 0.29 -15.15
N LEU A 92 8.92 0.03 -14.56
CA LEU A 92 7.63 0.37 -15.18
C LEU A 92 7.51 1.88 -15.42
N LEU A 93 7.96 2.71 -14.48
CA LEU A 93 8.03 4.17 -14.66
C LEU A 93 8.86 4.57 -15.89
N SER A 94 10.00 3.93 -16.12
CA SER A 94 10.83 4.17 -17.30
C SER A 94 10.10 3.79 -18.60
N THR A 95 9.44 2.63 -18.62
CA THR A 95 8.74 2.15 -19.81
C THR A 95 7.46 2.92 -20.16
N LEU A 96 6.81 3.55 -19.17
CA LEU A 96 5.54 4.27 -19.33
C LEU A 96 5.72 5.74 -19.80
N MET A 97 6.86 6.07 -20.40
CA MET A 97 7.23 7.42 -20.84
C MET A 97 7.24 8.47 -19.72
N LEU A 98 7.43 8.03 -18.47
CA LEU A 98 7.67 8.89 -17.32
C LEU A 98 9.17 8.94 -16.99
N ASN A 99 10.03 9.01 -18.02
CA ASN A 99 11.49 9.02 -17.86
C ASN A 99 12.00 10.24 -17.08
N GLU A 100 11.23 11.33 -17.09
CA GLU A 100 11.50 12.53 -16.30
C GLU A 100 11.23 12.32 -14.80
N ASN A 101 10.56 11.23 -14.42
CA ASN A 101 10.31 10.93 -13.02
C ASN A 101 11.63 10.58 -12.31
N PRO A 102 12.00 11.27 -11.21
CA PRO A 102 13.25 10.99 -10.51
C PRO A 102 13.38 9.56 -9.96
N LEU A 103 12.27 8.82 -9.81
CA LEU A 103 12.23 7.42 -9.39
C LEU A 103 12.21 6.43 -10.56
N ALA A 104 12.16 6.88 -11.81
CA ALA A 104 12.32 6.00 -12.96
C ALA A 104 13.75 5.44 -13.01
N PHE A 105 13.90 4.14 -13.25
CA PHE A 105 15.23 3.55 -13.45
C PHE A 105 15.84 4.07 -14.77
N PRO A 106 17.14 4.43 -14.83
CA PRO A 106 18.19 4.25 -13.82
C PRO A 106 18.53 5.52 -13.02
N ASN A 107 17.59 6.44 -12.80
CA ASN A 107 17.86 7.68 -12.07
C ASN A 107 18.37 7.39 -10.65
N LEU A 108 19.28 8.24 -10.14
CA LEU A 108 19.96 8.01 -8.85
C LEU A 108 19.00 7.69 -7.68
N PRO A 109 17.86 8.39 -7.49
CA PRO A 109 16.92 8.04 -6.42
C PRO A 109 16.35 6.63 -6.55
N SER A 110 16.09 6.15 -7.77
CA SER A 110 15.59 4.79 -8.00
C SER A 110 16.59 3.73 -7.51
N LEU A 111 17.90 3.98 -7.66
CA LEU A 111 18.95 3.03 -7.25
C LEU A 111 18.95 2.76 -5.74
N PHE A 112 18.53 3.74 -4.91
CA PHE A 112 18.36 3.51 -3.48
C PHE A 112 17.25 2.49 -3.18
N LEU A 113 16.15 2.48 -3.94
CA LEU A 113 15.10 1.46 -3.79
C LEU A 113 15.62 0.06 -4.13
N TRP A 114 16.47 -0.05 -5.15
CA TRP A 114 17.15 -1.31 -5.48
C TRP A 114 18.10 -1.76 -4.38
N ILE A 115 18.92 -0.85 -3.84
CA ILE A 115 19.85 -1.14 -2.73
C ILE A 115 19.08 -1.62 -1.50
N ILE A 116 17.98 -0.96 -1.13
CA ILE A 116 17.15 -1.37 0.01
C ILE A 116 16.53 -2.75 -0.23
N SER A 117 15.96 -2.98 -1.42
CA SER A 117 15.36 -4.26 -1.78
C SER A 117 16.37 -5.41 -1.75
N LEU A 118 17.51 -5.24 -2.42
CA LEU A 118 18.60 -6.22 -2.46
C LEU A 118 19.21 -6.44 -1.07
N GLY A 119 19.44 -5.36 -0.32
CA GLY A 119 19.94 -5.43 1.04
C GLY A 119 19.02 -6.21 1.97
N LEU A 120 17.71 -5.97 1.90
CA LEU A 120 16.73 -6.72 2.67
C LEU A 120 16.70 -8.20 2.26
N PHE A 121 16.71 -8.49 0.96
CA PHE A 121 16.75 -9.86 0.44
C PHE A 121 17.98 -10.61 0.95
N LEU A 122 19.17 -10.02 0.79
CA LEU A 122 20.43 -10.63 1.23
C LEU A 122 20.48 -10.79 2.75
N ALA A 123 20.03 -9.80 3.52
CA ALA A 123 20.00 -9.89 4.98
C ALA A 123 19.14 -11.08 5.44
N LEU A 124 17.92 -11.21 4.91
CA LEU A 124 17.02 -12.32 5.26
C LEU A 124 17.54 -13.69 4.78
N TRP A 125 18.18 -13.72 3.62
CA TRP A 125 18.79 -14.94 3.06
C TRP A 125 19.96 -15.42 3.93
N LEU A 126 20.91 -14.54 4.23
CA LEU A 126 22.12 -14.85 4.99
C LEU A 126 21.83 -15.18 6.45
N SER A 127 20.78 -14.58 7.03
CA SER A 127 20.40 -14.86 8.42
C SER A 127 19.59 -16.14 8.58
N HIS A 128 19.24 -16.82 7.49
CA HIS A 128 18.32 -17.95 7.48
C HIS A 128 17.03 -17.68 8.29
N ALA A 129 16.48 -16.47 8.15
CA ALA A 129 15.31 -16.05 8.93
C ALA A 129 14.18 -17.09 8.77
N PRO A 130 13.45 -17.44 9.85
CA PRO A 130 12.37 -18.42 9.79
C PRO A 130 11.14 -17.82 9.10
N LEU A 131 11.22 -17.66 7.77
CA LEU A 131 10.16 -17.06 6.97
C LEU A 131 8.93 -17.98 6.94
N PRO A 132 7.72 -17.45 7.15
CA PRO A 132 6.49 -18.23 7.05
C PRO A 132 6.43 -19.02 5.74
N ARG A 133 5.87 -20.23 5.76
CA ARG A 133 5.77 -21.05 4.55
C ARG A 133 4.81 -20.39 3.57
N LEU A 134 5.20 -20.38 2.28
CA LEU A 134 4.27 -20.03 1.21
C LEU A 134 3.17 -21.09 1.16
N SER A 135 1.94 -20.69 1.42
CA SER A 135 0.79 -21.59 1.39
C SER A 135 -0.02 -21.37 0.11
N LYS A 136 -0.67 -22.43 -0.39
CA LYS A 136 -1.68 -22.28 -1.46
C LYS A 136 -2.80 -21.31 -1.06
N LEU A 137 -3.08 -21.25 0.25
CA LEU A 137 -4.05 -20.35 0.85
C LEU A 137 -3.65 -18.87 0.68
N SER A 138 -2.36 -18.54 0.77
CA SER A 138 -1.85 -17.18 0.51
C SER A 138 -2.15 -16.73 -0.92
N TRP A 139 -1.90 -17.59 -1.91
CA TRP A 139 -2.24 -17.32 -3.31
C TRP A 139 -3.75 -17.21 -3.55
N ALA A 140 -4.54 -18.08 -2.92
CA ALA A 140 -6.00 -17.99 -2.98
C ALA A 140 -6.49 -16.64 -2.44
N TRP A 141 -5.97 -16.20 -1.30
CA TRP A 141 -6.31 -14.90 -0.71
C TRP A 141 -5.80 -13.70 -1.52
N PHE A 142 -4.66 -13.82 -2.20
CA PHE A 142 -4.21 -12.83 -3.17
C PHE A 142 -5.23 -12.69 -4.32
N GLY A 143 -5.70 -13.81 -4.88
CA GLY A 143 -6.76 -13.82 -5.89
C GLY A 143 -8.10 -13.26 -5.39
N VAL A 144 -8.51 -13.60 -4.16
CA VAL A 144 -9.68 -12.99 -3.51
C VAL A 144 -9.48 -11.48 -3.32
N GLY A 145 -8.27 -11.03 -3.01
CA GLY A 145 -7.91 -9.62 -2.95
C GLY A 145 -8.15 -8.90 -4.29
N ILE A 146 -7.68 -9.48 -5.40
CA ILE A 146 -7.94 -8.95 -6.75
C ILE A 146 -9.46 -8.84 -6.99
N LEU A 147 -10.21 -9.92 -6.72
CA LEU A 147 -11.66 -9.93 -6.93
C LEU A 147 -12.38 -8.89 -6.05
N ALA A 148 -12.01 -8.78 -4.78
CA ALA A 148 -12.55 -7.78 -3.87
C ALA A 148 -12.24 -6.36 -4.35
N GLY A 149 -11.03 -6.11 -4.85
CA GLY A 149 -10.66 -4.84 -5.46
C GLY A 149 -11.48 -4.52 -6.72
N LEU A 150 -11.74 -5.50 -7.58
CA LEU A 150 -12.61 -5.35 -8.75
C LEU A 150 -14.03 -4.96 -8.33
N LEU A 151 -14.63 -5.72 -7.41
CA LEU A 151 -15.98 -5.45 -6.90
C LEU A 151 -16.07 -4.08 -6.23
N ALA A 152 -15.09 -3.73 -5.40
CA ALA A 152 -15.02 -2.41 -4.77
C ALA A 152 -14.93 -1.29 -5.81
N THR A 153 -14.17 -1.51 -6.87
CA THR A 153 -14.03 -0.54 -7.97
C THR A 153 -15.34 -0.30 -8.71
N LEU A 154 -16.17 -1.34 -8.89
CA LEU A 154 -17.50 -1.19 -9.46
C LEU A 154 -18.43 -0.39 -8.53
N ILE A 155 -18.36 -0.63 -7.21
CA ILE A 155 -19.15 0.11 -6.21
C ILE A 155 -18.78 1.60 -6.21
N ILE A 156 -17.49 1.94 -6.30
CA ILE A 156 -17.04 3.36 -6.30
C ILE A 156 -17.10 4.03 -7.66
N ALA A 157 -17.38 3.31 -8.75
CA ALA A 157 -17.33 3.87 -10.11
C ALA A 157 -18.25 5.08 -10.25
N TYR A 158 -19.50 5.00 -9.76
CA TYR A 158 -20.43 6.12 -9.81
C TYR A 158 -19.99 7.31 -8.95
N PRO A 159 -19.67 7.16 -7.65
CA PRO A 159 -19.07 8.25 -6.85
C PRO A 159 -17.81 8.86 -7.48
N MET A 160 -16.93 8.05 -8.05
CA MET A 160 -15.72 8.52 -8.74
C MET A 160 -16.09 9.37 -9.96
N SER A 161 -17.09 8.96 -10.74
CA SER A 161 -17.56 9.69 -11.93
C SER A 161 -18.06 11.12 -11.65
N LEU A 162 -18.48 11.41 -10.41
CA LEU A 162 -18.93 12.75 -10.00
C LEU A 162 -17.77 13.75 -9.86
N GLN A 163 -16.53 13.26 -9.80
CA GLN A 163 -15.33 14.07 -9.59
C GLN A 163 -14.45 14.18 -10.83
N ILE A 164 -14.88 13.61 -11.96
CA ILE A 164 -14.14 13.68 -13.22
C ILE A 164 -14.49 14.99 -13.92
N ASP A 165 -13.45 15.72 -14.33
CA ASP A 165 -13.62 16.96 -15.05
C ASP A 165 -14.22 16.68 -16.43
N LYS A 166 -15.33 17.36 -16.75
CA LYS A 166 -16.01 17.25 -18.04
C LYS A 166 -15.09 17.58 -19.20
N SER A 167 -14.11 18.47 -19.01
CA SER A 167 -13.11 18.83 -20.01
C SER A 167 -12.31 17.61 -20.49
N GLN A 168 -12.10 16.62 -19.62
CA GLN A 168 -11.36 15.40 -19.92
C GLN A 168 -12.16 14.43 -20.81
N ILE A 169 -13.49 14.56 -20.85
CA ILE A 169 -14.40 13.57 -21.46
C ILE A 169 -14.73 13.91 -22.93
N TYR A 170 -14.38 15.11 -23.42
CA TYR A 170 -14.67 15.51 -24.81
C TYR A 170 -13.92 14.68 -25.87
N GLY A 171 -12.91 13.89 -25.48
CA GLY A 171 -12.39 12.78 -26.26
C GLY A 171 -13.13 11.48 -25.90
N LYS A 172 -13.70 10.78 -26.90
CA LYS A 172 -14.21 9.42 -26.68
C LYS A 172 -13.09 8.60 -26.01
N PRO A 173 -13.33 7.98 -24.84
CA PRO A 173 -12.32 7.15 -24.21
C PRO A 173 -11.86 6.09 -25.21
N ASP A 174 -10.56 5.98 -25.42
CA ASP A 174 -10.00 4.76 -25.95
C ASP A 174 -10.04 3.70 -24.84
N LEU A 175 -11.22 3.09 -24.70
CA LEU A 175 -11.49 2.06 -23.71
C LEU A 175 -10.49 0.91 -23.86
N LEU A 176 -10.11 0.57 -25.09
CA LEU A 176 -9.14 -0.48 -25.36
C LEU A 176 -7.77 -0.10 -24.80
N ALA A 177 -7.30 1.13 -25.04
CA ALA A 177 -6.03 1.60 -24.46
C ALA A 177 -6.05 1.57 -22.92
N PHE A 178 -7.14 1.98 -22.27
CA PHE A 178 -7.26 1.90 -20.80
C PHE A 178 -7.23 0.46 -20.29
N LEU A 179 -7.96 -0.45 -20.94
CA LEU A 179 -7.99 -1.87 -20.57
C LEU A 179 -6.63 -2.53 -20.78
N LEU A 180 -5.93 -2.21 -21.86
CA LEU A 180 -4.59 -2.73 -22.15
C LEU A 180 -3.53 -2.17 -21.19
N ARG A 181 -3.72 -0.96 -20.66
CA ARG A 181 -2.82 -0.36 -19.66
C ARG A 181 -3.05 -0.91 -18.24
N THR A 182 -4.26 -1.34 -17.93
CA THR A 182 -4.66 -1.81 -16.60
C THR A 182 -3.71 -2.85 -15.98
N PRO A 183 -3.23 -3.89 -16.70
CA PRO A 183 -2.28 -4.85 -16.14
C PRO A 183 -0.95 -4.19 -15.73
N VAL A 184 -0.46 -3.24 -16.52
CA VAL A 184 0.78 -2.50 -16.21
C VAL A 184 0.56 -1.59 -15.00
N ASP A 185 -0.56 -0.86 -14.98
CA ASP A 185 -0.93 -0.01 -13.84
C ASP A 185 -1.13 -0.84 -12.58
N PHE A 186 -1.68 -2.06 -12.65
CA PHE A 186 -1.80 -2.97 -11.52
C PHE A 186 -0.43 -3.28 -10.91
N PHE A 187 0.55 -3.71 -11.71
CA PHE A 187 1.88 -4.03 -11.20
C PHE A 187 2.63 -2.80 -10.70
N TYR A 188 2.43 -1.65 -11.36
CA TYR A 188 2.94 -0.37 -10.87
C TYR A 188 2.36 -0.03 -9.50
N GLN A 189 1.04 -0.10 -9.33
CA GLN A 189 0.35 0.21 -8.07
C GLN A 189 0.66 -0.79 -6.96
N LEU A 190 0.92 -2.05 -7.32
CA LEU A 190 1.36 -3.08 -6.39
C LEU A 190 2.72 -2.73 -5.79
N GLY A 191 3.68 -2.26 -6.61
CA GLY A 191 4.98 -1.80 -6.14
C GLY A 191 4.98 -0.41 -5.52
N TYR A 192 4.05 0.47 -5.93
CA TYR A 192 3.94 1.84 -5.46
C TYR A 192 3.09 1.94 -4.20
N ALA A 193 1.81 2.30 -4.34
CA ALA A 193 0.93 2.62 -3.23
C ALA A 193 0.76 1.44 -2.26
N ALA A 194 0.56 0.22 -2.79
CA ALA A 194 0.28 -0.94 -1.96
C ALA A 194 1.46 -1.28 -1.03
N VAL A 195 2.69 -1.39 -1.56
CA VAL A 195 3.89 -1.65 -0.74
C VAL A 195 4.26 -0.47 0.16
N THR A 196 3.98 0.78 -0.25
CA THR A 196 4.23 1.96 0.59
C THR A 196 3.30 2.01 1.81
N GLU A 197 2.08 1.48 1.71
CA GLU A 197 1.02 1.72 2.71
C GLU A 197 0.62 0.49 3.52
N GLU A 198 0.44 -0.65 2.86
CA GLU A 198 -0.11 -1.85 3.51
C GLU A 198 0.81 -2.42 4.60
N PRO A 199 2.15 -2.45 4.45
CA PRO A 199 3.04 -2.86 5.54
C PRO A 199 2.92 -1.98 6.79
N LEU A 200 2.76 -0.66 6.61
CA LEU A 200 2.55 0.26 7.72
C LEU A 200 1.22 -0.03 8.42
N PHE A 201 0.10 0.04 7.70
CA PHE A 201 -1.22 -0.03 8.33
C PHE A 201 -1.58 -1.48 8.68
N ARG A 202 -1.63 -2.39 7.71
CA ARG A 202 -2.27 -3.71 7.88
C ARG A 202 -1.34 -4.75 8.48
N ALA A 203 -0.04 -4.46 8.48
CA ALA A 203 0.98 -5.33 9.06
C ALA A 203 1.44 -4.81 10.43
N PHE A 204 2.37 -3.84 10.45
CA PHE A 204 3.07 -3.45 11.67
C PHE A 204 2.17 -2.70 12.63
N LEU A 205 1.53 -1.59 12.21
CA LEU A 205 0.65 -0.83 13.11
C LEU A 205 -0.47 -1.71 13.67
N TRP A 206 -1.06 -2.57 12.83
CA TRP A 206 -2.07 -3.52 13.29
C TRP A 206 -1.50 -4.46 14.36
N GLY A 207 -0.37 -5.11 14.07
CA GLY A 207 0.24 -6.07 14.98
C GLY A 207 0.67 -5.46 16.31
N TYR A 208 1.25 -4.26 16.31
CA TYR A 208 1.64 -3.60 17.57
C TYR A 208 0.46 -3.08 18.37
N LEU A 209 -0.58 -2.52 17.74
CA LEU A 209 -1.80 -2.15 18.47
C LEU A 209 -2.46 -3.38 19.09
N TYR A 210 -2.52 -4.49 18.36
CA TYR A 210 -3.03 -5.76 18.88
C TYR A 210 -2.21 -6.27 20.08
N LYS A 211 -0.87 -6.25 19.96
CA LYS A 211 0.06 -6.60 21.06
C LYS A 211 -0.07 -5.65 22.26
N ALA A 212 -0.46 -4.39 22.04
CA ALA A 212 -0.79 -3.43 23.09
C ALA A 212 -2.20 -3.62 23.70
N GLY A 213 -2.91 -4.68 23.33
CA GLY A 213 -4.21 -5.04 23.92
C GLY A 213 -5.42 -4.40 23.23
N TRP A 214 -5.24 -3.74 22.09
CA TRP A 214 -6.38 -3.18 21.35
C TRP A 214 -7.25 -4.30 20.75
N LYS A 215 -8.58 -4.14 20.84
CA LYS A 215 -9.50 -5.06 20.18
C LYS A 215 -9.44 -4.88 18.67
N THR A 216 -9.50 -5.99 17.94
CA THR A 216 -9.48 -6.02 16.46
C THR A 216 -10.41 -5.01 15.79
N ILE A 217 -11.66 -4.88 16.27
CA ILE A 217 -12.62 -3.93 15.70
C ILE A 217 -12.16 -2.48 15.83
N TRP A 218 -11.53 -2.12 16.95
CA TRP A 218 -11.02 -0.77 17.16
C TRP A 218 -9.80 -0.47 16.32
N ILE A 219 -8.91 -1.45 16.16
CA ILE A 219 -7.75 -1.32 15.24
C ILE A 219 -8.24 -1.07 13.82
N TRP A 220 -9.24 -1.84 13.37
CA TRP A 220 -9.81 -1.72 12.03
C TRP A 220 -10.40 -0.33 11.76
N LEU A 221 -11.25 0.17 12.66
CA LEU A 221 -11.86 1.50 12.53
C LEU A 221 -10.83 2.63 12.68
N PHE A 222 -9.92 2.52 13.64
CA PHE A 222 -8.84 3.49 13.86
C PHE A 222 -7.97 3.62 12.62
N GLN A 223 -7.57 2.51 12.01
CA GLN A 223 -6.76 2.53 10.80
C GLN A 223 -7.52 3.07 9.60
N ALA A 224 -8.82 2.82 9.47
CA ALA A 224 -9.63 3.45 8.42
C ALA A 224 -9.63 4.98 8.55
N GLY A 225 -9.81 5.50 9.78
CA GLY A 225 -9.71 6.93 10.07
C GLY A 225 -8.30 7.49 9.79
N LEU A 226 -7.25 6.81 10.24
CA LEU A 226 -5.87 7.24 10.03
C LEU A 226 -5.46 7.22 8.54
N PHE A 227 -5.94 6.23 7.80
CA PHE A 227 -5.74 6.11 6.36
C PHE A 227 -6.47 7.25 5.61
N MET A 228 -7.70 7.59 6.02
CA MET A 228 -8.41 8.76 5.51
C MET A 228 -7.63 10.06 5.77
N LEU A 229 -7.12 10.25 6.99
CA LEU A 229 -6.29 11.41 7.34
C LEU A 229 -5.00 11.49 6.52
N GLY A 230 -4.40 10.36 6.16
CA GLY A 230 -3.26 10.31 5.23
C GLY A 230 -3.58 10.81 3.82
N HIS A 231 -4.86 11.02 3.51
CA HIS A 231 -5.37 11.57 2.26
C HIS A 231 -6.03 12.94 2.46
N ILE A 232 -5.71 13.67 3.53
CA ILE A 232 -6.30 14.99 3.84
C ILE A 232 -6.21 16.01 2.69
N TYR A 233 -5.22 15.88 1.83
CA TYR A 233 -5.07 16.71 0.63
C TYR A 233 -6.17 16.50 -0.43
N TYR A 234 -6.97 15.44 -0.32
CA TYR A 234 -8.18 15.25 -1.12
C TYR A 234 -9.36 16.08 -0.63
N LEU A 235 -9.38 16.55 0.63
CA LEU A 235 -10.54 17.23 1.20
C LEU A 235 -11.02 18.42 0.34
N ALA A 236 -10.09 19.19 -0.23
CA ALA A 236 -10.42 20.34 -1.07
C ALA A 236 -10.61 20.01 -2.56
N LYS A 237 -9.92 18.99 -3.08
CA LYS A 237 -9.85 18.72 -4.53
C LYS A 237 -10.76 17.58 -4.97
N LEU A 238 -10.91 16.56 -4.14
CA LEU A 238 -11.64 15.32 -4.39
C LEU A 238 -12.43 14.92 -3.14
N PRO A 239 -13.45 15.71 -2.73
CA PRO A 239 -14.14 15.53 -1.46
C PRO A 239 -14.88 14.19 -1.37
N ILE A 240 -15.46 13.69 -2.47
CA ILE A 240 -16.11 12.37 -2.47
C ILE A 240 -15.05 11.26 -2.29
N SER A 241 -13.86 11.45 -2.86
CA SER A 241 -12.76 10.51 -2.61
C SER A 241 -12.35 10.50 -1.14
N PHE A 242 -12.20 11.68 -0.53
CA PHE A 242 -11.83 11.81 0.89
C PHE A 242 -12.88 11.22 1.84
N TRP A 243 -14.14 11.60 1.68
CA TRP A 243 -15.20 11.24 2.64
C TRP A 243 -15.77 9.84 2.44
N PHE A 244 -15.69 9.29 1.22
CA PHE A 244 -16.33 8.02 0.90
C PHE A 244 -15.35 6.97 0.38
N ILE A 245 -14.65 7.25 -0.71
CA ILE A 245 -13.86 6.22 -1.42
C ILE A 245 -12.69 5.73 -0.56
N VAL A 246 -11.89 6.64 0.01
CA VAL A 246 -10.72 6.31 0.84
C VAL A 246 -11.11 5.53 2.09
N PRO A 247 -12.04 5.98 2.95
CA PRO A 247 -12.41 5.22 4.15
C PRO A 247 -13.06 3.87 3.82
N MET A 248 -13.89 3.80 2.76
CA MET A 248 -14.46 2.52 2.32
C MET A 248 -13.38 1.53 1.88
N SER A 249 -12.41 1.99 1.07
CA SER A 249 -11.26 1.19 0.65
C SER A 249 -10.45 0.69 1.85
N ALA A 250 -10.18 1.59 2.81
CA ALA A 250 -9.43 1.26 4.01
C ALA A 250 -10.11 0.18 4.87
N LEU A 251 -11.45 0.23 4.96
CA LEU A 251 -12.25 -0.79 5.63
C LEU A 251 -12.17 -2.13 4.89
N ILE A 252 -12.29 -2.14 3.57
CA ILE A 252 -12.17 -3.36 2.74
C ILE A 252 -10.79 -4.00 2.94
N PHE A 253 -9.71 -3.22 2.85
CA PHE A 253 -8.34 -3.70 3.04
C PHE A 253 -8.15 -4.32 4.42
N GLY A 254 -8.61 -3.64 5.47
CA GLY A 254 -8.54 -4.17 6.83
C GLY A 254 -9.37 -5.44 7.04
N ALA A 255 -10.55 -5.54 6.41
CA ALA A 255 -11.39 -6.74 6.48
C ALA A 255 -10.73 -7.94 5.79
N LEU A 256 -10.09 -7.72 4.63
CA LEU A 256 -9.34 -8.75 3.90
C LEU A 256 -8.19 -9.30 4.75
N VAL A 257 -7.37 -8.45 5.36
CA VAL A 257 -6.26 -8.89 6.22
C VAL A 257 -6.78 -9.56 7.49
N TRP A 258 -7.83 -9.02 8.10
CA TRP A 258 -8.42 -9.62 9.29
C TRP A 258 -8.87 -11.07 9.06
N ARG A 259 -9.46 -11.36 7.89
CA ARG A 259 -9.93 -12.70 7.50
C ARG A 259 -8.82 -13.61 7.01
N SER A 260 -7.95 -13.10 6.15
CA SER A 260 -6.92 -13.91 5.47
C SER A 260 -5.68 -14.17 6.32
N LYS A 261 -5.42 -13.30 7.31
CA LYS A 261 -4.15 -13.27 8.08
C LYS A 261 -2.92 -13.05 7.21
N THR A 262 -3.09 -12.46 6.03
CA THR A 262 -1.99 -12.08 5.13
C THR A 262 -2.27 -10.73 4.49
N ILE A 263 -1.28 -9.84 4.50
CA ILE A 263 -1.38 -8.56 3.79
C ILE A 263 -1.33 -8.71 2.27
N SER A 264 -0.97 -9.89 1.73
CA SER A 264 -1.00 -10.13 0.27
C SER A 264 -2.39 -9.90 -0.33
N SER A 265 -3.45 -10.21 0.42
CA SER A 265 -4.84 -9.95 0.02
C SER A 265 -5.15 -8.46 -0.11
N SER A 266 -4.71 -7.63 0.85
CA SER A 266 -4.93 -6.19 0.79
C SER A 266 -4.00 -5.51 -0.21
N LEU A 267 -2.75 -5.96 -0.35
CA LEU A 267 -1.82 -5.50 -1.38
C LEU A 267 -2.45 -5.64 -2.78
N ALA A 268 -3.03 -6.81 -3.07
CA ALA A 268 -3.70 -7.07 -4.33
C ALA A 268 -4.96 -6.20 -4.52
N ALA A 269 -5.83 -6.12 -3.51
CA ALA A 269 -7.03 -5.32 -3.57
C ALA A 269 -6.71 -3.83 -3.78
N HIS A 270 -5.72 -3.31 -3.06
CA HIS A 270 -5.27 -1.93 -3.17
C HIS A 270 -4.71 -1.63 -4.57
N ALA A 271 -3.82 -2.49 -5.08
CA ALA A 271 -3.28 -2.35 -6.44
C ALA A 271 -4.39 -2.33 -7.51
N THR A 272 -5.36 -3.27 -7.41
CA THR A 272 -6.51 -3.32 -8.32
C THR A 272 -7.36 -2.06 -8.25
N MET A 273 -7.71 -1.59 -7.05
CA MET A 273 -8.54 -0.40 -6.87
C MET A 273 -7.88 0.85 -7.40
N ASN A 274 -6.57 1.01 -7.20
CA ASN A 274 -5.85 2.17 -7.73
C ASN A 274 -5.67 2.10 -9.25
N ALA A 275 -5.43 0.91 -9.80
CA ALA A 275 -5.27 0.74 -11.25
C ALA A 275 -6.57 0.99 -12.02
N LEU A 276 -7.71 0.57 -11.46
CA LEU A 276 -9.01 0.62 -12.15
C LEU A 276 -9.92 1.77 -11.71
N GLY A 277 -9.73 2.34 -10.52
CA GLY A 277 -10.67 3.28 -9.90
C GLY A 277 -10.99 4.49 -10.78
N TYR A 278 -9.95 5.14 -11.33
CA TYR A 278 -10.14 6.28 -12.24
C TYR A 278 -10.77 5.83 -13.57
N VAL A 279 -10.33 4.69 -14.13
CA VAL A 279 -10.82 4.16 -15.41
C VAL A 279 -12.32 3.87 -15.34
N THR A 280 -12.80 3.16 -14.31
CA THR A 280 -14.23 2.86 -14.18
C THR A 280 -15.06 4.11 -13.92
N GLY A 281 -14.54 5.05 -13.12
CA GLY A 281 -15.16 6.36 -12.94
C GLY A 281 -15.33 7.11 -14.26
N TYR A 282 -14.29 7.09 -15.11
CA TYR A 282 -14.28 7.79 -16.40
C TYR A 282 -15.30 7.18 -17.35
N ILE A 283 -15.35 5.86 -17.44
CA ILE A 283 -16.35 5.14 -18.25
C ILE A 283 -17.76 5.56 -17.83
N VAL A 284 -18.08 5.52 -16.54
CA VAL A 284 -19.40 5.94 -16.04
C VAL A 284 -19.66 7.42 -16.31
N ALA A 285 -18.67 8.30 -16.16
CA ALA A 285 -18.82 9.72 -16.46
C ALA A 285 -19.14 9.96 -17.95
N SER A 286 -18.53 9.19 -18.85
CA SER A 286 -18.75 9.30 -20.30
C SER A 286 -20.15 8.92 -20.76
N PHE A 287 -20.85 8.05 -20.03
CA PHE A 287 -22.25 7.71 -20.29
C PHE A 287 -23.27 8.66 -19.64
N ARG A 288 -22.82 9.54 -18.74
CA ARG A 288 -23.68 10.50 -18.01
C ARG A 288 -23.83 11.84 -18.74
N MET A 289 -23.01 12.10 -19.75
CA MET A 289 -23.06 13.31 -20.57
C MET A 289 -23.79 13.04 -21.88
#